data_AF-A0A498ARE5-F1
#
_entry.id   AF-A0A498ARE5-F1
#
_cell.length_a   1.000
_cell.length_b   1.000
_cell.length_c   1.000
_cell.angle_alpha   90.00
_cell.angle_beta   90.00
_cell.angle_gamma   90.00
#
_symmetry.space_group_name_H-M   'P 1'
#
loop_
_entity.id
_entity.type
_entity.pdbx_description
1 polymer ?
#
loop_
_entity_poly.entity_id
_entity_poly.type
_entity_poly.pdbx_seq_one_letter_code
_entity_poly.pdbx_strand_id
1 'polypeptide(L)'
;MRYAVCADVGSTYTKVAVVDLDAGALVASASAPTTVGTDVLHGLDAAVAAATAGLAVGRVPWYVCSSAGGGLRLAVVGYERLVTAQAGRRVGLSAGADVVHVAAGRLGAAELAGLRAARPDVVLLVGGTDGGDAETLTHNATRLARARWRVPVVLAGNADVRDDLHGVLAGARVPVTAADNVLPRIGVLAPASARAAIREVFLRHVIGGKRLSRGSRFARLVRAATPDAVLTGVEVLADTLGGDLVVVDVGGATTDVYSVLTPDERATGPGREVAGSLWRARTVEGDLGMRWSAPGVVRAAVEERLLTDGQGDDLAAGAAVRAGDPGFLPAGAAERAVDARIAALAATVALRRHARGAATGERAGRDLRDVRLLVGSGGVLRHAAPADAAGVLGAVLADYAGGWPLPRAARPVVDVDYVLAAGGLLAAEHPAAAGALLRRHLATD
;
A
#
# COMPACT_ATOMS: atom_id res chain seq x y z
N MET A 1 9.30 6.64 32.21
CA MET A 1 9.44 6.42 30.76
C MET A 1 8.22 5.67 30.29
N ARG A 2 7.50 6.23 29.32
CA ARG A 2 6.35 5.56 28.69
C ARG A 2 6.83 4.90 27.40
N TYR A 3 6.62 3.60 27.26
CA TYR A 3 6.99 2.86 26.06
C TYR A 3 5.77 2.41 25.27
N ALA A 4 5.91 2.30 23.96
CA ALA A 4 4.95 1.66 23.06
C ALA A 4 5.63 0.56 22.24
N VAL A 5 4.88 -0.50 21.95
CA VAL A 5 5.28 -1.55 21.01
C VAL A 5 4.59 -1.27 19.68
N CYS A 6 5.37 -0.98 18.64
CA CYS A 6 4.89 -0.85 17.28
C CYS A 6 5.26 -2.11 16.50
N ALA A 7 4.28 -2.81 15.95
CA ALA A 7 4.49 -4.08 15.25
C ALA A 7 3.93 -4.04 13.83
N ASP A 8 4.75 -4.47 12.86
CA ASP A 8 4.35 -4.73 11.49
C ASP A 8 4.34 -6.24 11.25
N VAL A 9 3.15 -6.83 11.12
CA VAL A 9 2.98 -8.23 10.72
C VAL A 9 3.02 -8.33 9.20
N GLY A 10 4.25 -8.43 8.67
CA GLY A 10 4.52 -8.58 7.24
C GLY A 10 4.22 -9.98 6.70
N SER A 11 4.27 -10.15 5.38
CA SER A 11 4.06 -11.46 4.72
C SER A 11 5.16 -12.48 5.04
N THR A 12 6.41 -12.03 5.21
CA THR A 12 7.57 -12.89 5.50
C THR A 12 8.05 -12.77 6.95
N TYR A 13 8.17 -11.53 7.44
CA TYR A 13 8.68 -11.24 8.79
C TYR A 13 7.74 -10.30 9.52
N THR A 14 7.52 -10.59 10.80
CA THR A 14 6.93 -9.68 11.76
C THR A 14 8.04 -8.85 12.40
N LYS A 15 7.95 -7.53 12.28
CA LYS A 15 8.96 -6.58 12.78
C LYS A 15 8.36 -5.78 13.93
N VAL A 16 9.14 -5.59 14.98
CA VAL A 16 8.72 -4.88 16.18
C VAL A 16 9.73 -3.80 16.52
N ALA A 17 9.23 -2.61 16.84
CA ALA A 17 9.97 -1.49 17.40
C ALA A 17 9.38 -1.13 18.77
N VAL A 18 10.24 -0.99 19.78
CA VAL A 18 9.89 -0.45 21.09
C VAL A 18 10.31 1.01 21.11
N VAL A 19 9.34 1.92 21.29
CA VAL A 19 9.56 3.36 21.21
C VAL A 19 9.35 3.99 22.59
N ASP A 20 10.30 4.81 23.03
CA ASP A 20 10.09 5.73 24.16
C ASP A 20 9.23 6.89 23.67
N LEU A 21 8.02 7.01 24.22
CA LEU A 21 7.02 8.01 23.85
C LEU A 21 7.34 9.40 24.41
N ASP A 22 8.14 9.48 25.47
CA ASP A 22 8.53 10.76 26.06
C ASP A 22 9.71 11.35 25.29
N ALA A 23 10.67 10.51 24.91
CA ALA A 23 11.82 10.93 24.14
C ALA A 23 11.57 10.94 22.62
N GLY A 24 10.65 10.12 22.10
CA GLY A 24 10.51 9.84 20.67
C GLY A 24 11.73 9.09 20.10
N ALA A 25 12.19 8.05 20.79
CA ALA A 25 13.39 7.29 20.42
C ALA A 25 13.08 5.79 20.26
N LEU A 26 13.75 5.15 19.30
CA LEU A 26 13.81 3.70 19.23
C LEU A 26 14.68 3.17 20.39
N VAL A 27 14.10 2.32 21.23
CA VAL A 27 14.77 1.72 22.39
C VAL A 27 15.31 0.35 22.04
N ALA A 28 14.52 -0.43 21.31
CA ALA A 28 14.86 -1.76 20.88
C ALA A 28 14.04 -2.13 19.63
N SER A 29 14.56 -3.05 18.84
CA SER A 29 13.82 -3.65 17.74
C SER A 29 14.12 -5.14 17.65
N ALA A 30 13.17 -5.91 17.14
CA ALA A 30 13.38 -7.31 16.81
C ALA A 30 12.50 -7.72 15.63
N SER A 31 12.81 -8.87 15.03
CA SER A 31 11.96 -9.47 14.03
C SER A 31 11.91 -10.99 14.19
N ALA A 32 10.77 -11.57 13.88
CA ALA A 32 10.57 -13.02 13.82
C ALA A 32 9.91 -13.41 12.49
N PRO A 33 10.11 -14.63 11.97
CA PRO A 33 9.36 -15.12 10.82
C PRO A 33 7.85 -15.02 11.06
N THR A 34 7.09 -14.54 10.07
CA THR A 34 5.62 -14.48 10.18
C THR A 34 5.04 -15.89 10.06
N THR A 35 4.18 -16.24 11.00
CA THR A 35 3.58 -17.57 11.13
C THR A 35 2.23 -17.69 10.39
N VAL A 36 2.15 -17.21 9.13
CA VAL A 36 0.91 -17.22 8.32
C VAL A 36 0.34 -18.64 8.14
N GLY A 37 1.20 -19.66 8.05
CA GLY A 37 0.79 -21.05 7.91
C GLY A 37 0.21 -21.70 9.17
N THR A 38 0.29 -21.04 10.34
CA THR A 38 -0.26 -21.54 11.60
C THR A 38 -1.16 -20.49 12.26
N ASP A 39 -0.60 -19.63 13.10
CA ASP A 39 -1.29 -18.47 13.70
C ASP A 39 -0.31 -17.31 13.77
N VAL A 40 -0.62 -16.18 13.14
CA VAL A 40 0.26 -15.00 13.07
C VAL A 40 0.58 -14.43 14.46
N LEU A 41 -0.23 -14.72 15.47
CA LEU A 41 0.03 -14.30 16.85
C LEU A 41 1.30 -14.93 17.42
N HIS A 42 1.68 -16.14 16.99
CA HIS A 42 2.93 -16.76 17.46
C HIS A 42 4.17 -15.96 17.04
N GLY A 43 4.25 -15.56 15.76
CA GLY A 43 5.33 -14.71 15.25
C GLY A 43 5.32 -13.32 15.87
N LEU A 44 4.12 -12.74 16.08
CA LEU A 44 3.97 -11.46 16.76
C LEU A 44 4.45 -11.51 18.21
N ASP A 45 3.96 -12.48 19.00
CA ASP A 45 4.32 -12.61 20.41
C ASP A 45 5.82 -12.92 20.57
N ALA A 46 6.41 -13.73 19.68
CA ALA A 46 7.85 -14.00 19.66
C ALA A 46 8.68 -12.73 19.36
N ALA A 47 8.28 -11.95 18.35
CA ALA A 47 8.98 -10.71 18.00
C ALA A 47 8.88 -9.67 19.13
N VAL A 48 7.71 -9.55 19.78
CA VAL A 48 7.56 -8.63 20.92
C VAL A 48 8.37 -9.10 22.12
N ALA A 49 8.35 -10.39 22.45
CA ALA A 49 9.16 -10.94 23.54
C ALA A 49 10.66 -10.70 23.31
N ALA A 50 11.14 -10.87 22.07
CA ALA A 50 12.53 -10.59 21.71
C ALA A 50 12.87 -9.09 21.83
N ALA A 51 12.02 -8.21 21.31
CA ALA A 51 12.26 -6.76 21.35
C ALA A 51 12.19 -6.17 22.77
N THR A 52 11.47 -6.83 23.68
CA THR A 52 11.27 -6.37 25.07
C THR A 52 12.17 -7.11 26.08
N ALA A 53 12.95 -8.08 25.63
CA ALA A 53 13.86 -8.85 26.49
C ALA A 53 14.86 -7.91 27.19
N GLY A 54 14.92 -7.99 28.52
CA GLY A 54 15.84 -7.18 29.33
C GLY A 54 15.38 -5.74 29.58
N LEU A 55 14.24 -5.31 29.02
CA LEU A 55 13.65 -4.02 29.35
C LEU A 55 12.70 -4.17 30.54
N ALA A 56 12.75 -3.22 31.49
CA ALA A 56 11.77 -3.10 32.57
C ALA A 56 10.43 -2.51 32.04
N VAL A 57 9.89 -3.10 30.97
CA VAL A 57 8.61 -2.70 30.40
C VAL A 57 7.48 -3.43 31.13
N GLY A 58 6.58 -2.66 31.76
CA GLY A 58 5.33 -3.19 32.27
C GLY A 58 4.35 -3.56 31.14
N ARG A 59 3.04 -3.47 31.39
CA ARG A 59 2.04 -3.58 30.31
C ARG A 59 2.13 -2.34 29.42
N VAL A 60 2.76 -2.49 28.25
CA VAL A 60 2.90 -1.45 27.23
C VAL A 60 1.80 -1.57 26.16
N PRO A 61 1.27 -0.46 25.63
CA PRO A 61 0.32 -0.49 24.53
C PRO A 61 0.95 -1.05 23.25
N TRP A 62 0.17 -1.85 22.52
CA TRP A 62 0.56 -2.40 21.22
C TRP A 62 -0.17 -1.64 20.11
N TYR A 63 0.61 -1.17 19.14
CA TYR A 63 0.15 -0.59 17.90
C TYR A 63 0.56 -1.55 16.80
N VAL A 64 -0.39 -2.25 16.19
CA VAL A 64 -0.10 -3.31 15.21
C VAL A 64 -0.65 -2.90 13.84
N CYS A 65 0.17 -3.00 12.81
CA CYS A 65 -0.29 -3.04 11.43
C CYS A 65 -0.02 -4.41 10.82
N SER A 66 -0.71 -4.72 9.71
CA SER A 66 -0.51 -5.99 9.02
C SER A 66 -0.62 -5.86 7.51
N SER A 67 0.22 -6.63 6.83
CA SER A 67 0.14 -6.94 5.39
C SER A 67 0.14 -8.45 5.14
N ALA A 68 0.25 -9.26 6.19
CA ALA A 68 0.00 -10.70 6.12
C ALA A 68 -1.43 -10.97 5.60
N GLY A 69 -1.58 -12.00 4.76
CA GLY A 69 -2.85 -12.36 4.12
C GLY A 69 -2.99 -11.93 2.66
N GLY A 70 -2.04 -11.14 2.13
CA GLY A 70 -2.01 -10.71 0.73
C GLY A 70 -2.67 -9.34 0.49
N GLY A 71 -2.52 -8.83 -0.73
CA GLY A 71 -3.16 -7.57 -1.14
C GLY A 71 -4.67 -7.73 -1.29
N LEU A 72 -5.42 -6.64 -1.10
CA LEU A 72 -6.87 -6.63 -1.22
C LEU A 72 -7.31 -6.83 -2.67
N ARG A 73 -8.02 -7.93 -2.97
CA ARG A 73 -8.63 -8.16 -4.30
C ARG A 73 -10.00 -7.51 -4.36
N LEU A 74 -10.15 -6.44 -5.13
CA LEU A 74 -11.40 -5.70 -5.27
C LEU A 74 -12.09 -6.02 -6.60
N ALA A 75 -13.39 -6.31 -6.56
CA ALA A 75 -14.24 -6.24 -7.74
C ALA A 75 -15.07 -4.96 -7.73
N VAL A 76 -15.20 -4.31 -8.87
CA VAL A 76 -16.02 -3.10 -9.04
C VAL A 76 -17.21 -3.42 -9.93
N VAL A 77 -18.41 -3.06 -9.49
CA VAL A 77 -19.63 -3.13 -10.30
C VAL A 77 -20.23 -1.74 -10.37
N GLY A 78 -20.18 -1.13 -11.55
CA GLY A 78 -20.74 0.19 -11.81
C GLY A 78 -22.09 0.18 -12.52
N TYR A 79 -22.70 1.34 -12.62
CA TYR A 79 -23.85 1.59 -13.49
C TYR A 79 -23.43 1.56 -14.97
N GLU A 80 -22.37 2.31 -15.33
CA GLU A 80 -21.91 2.50 -16.71
C GLU A 80 -20.40 2.33 -16.78
N ARG A 81 -19.91 1.65 -17.83
CA ARG A 81 -18.54 1.13 -17.90
C ARG A 81 -17.52 2.25 -17.94
N LEU A 82 -17.75 3.27 -18.76
CA LEU A 82 -16.78 4.33 -19.00
C LEU A 82 -16.80 5.42 -17.93
N VAL A 83 -17.81 5.43 -17.05
CA VAL A 83 -18.02 6.51 -16.08
C VAL A 83 -17.95 5.97 -14.65
N THR A 84 -19.01 5.33 -14.16
CA THR A 84 -19.11 4.96 -12.74
C THR A 84 -18.26 3.73 -12.42
N ALA A 85 -18.20 2.73 -13.30
CA ALA A 85 -17.29 1.59 -13.09
C ALA A 85 -15.82 2.03 -13.10
N GLN A 86 -15.46 2.98 -13.98
CA GLN A 86 -14.11 3.54 -14.02
C GLN A 86 -13.80 4.43 -12.81
N ALA A 87 -14.77 5.20 -12.32
CA ALA A 87 -14.66 5.94 -11.05
C ALA A 87 -14.41 4.97 -9.88
N GLY A 88 -15.20 3.91 -9.76
CA GLY A 88 -15.00 2.86 -8.76
C GLY A 88 -13.65 2.16 -8.87
N ARG A 89 -13.17 1.90 -10.09
CA ARG A 89 -11.83 1.34 -10.34
C ARG A 89 -10.72 2.28 -9.83
N ARG A 90 -10.81 3.58 -10.12
CA ARG A 90 -9.87 4.59 -9.61
C ARG A 90 -9.88 4.68 -8.08
N VAL A 91 -11.07 4.60 -7.47
CA VAL A 91 -11.22 4.53 -6.01
C VAL A 91 -10.53 3.29 -5.44
N GLY A 92 -10.73 2.12 -6.05
CA GLY A 92 -10.08 0.88 -5.63
C GLY A 92 -8.56 0.95 -5.70
N LEU A 93 -8.01 1.41 -6.83
CA LEU A 93 -6.56 1.58 -7.00
C LEU A 93 -5.98 2.58 -6.00
N SER A 94 -6.67 3.69 -5.76
CA SER A 94 -6.24 4.70 -4.78
C SER A 94 -6.44 4.27 -3.32
N ALA A 95 -7.20 3.19 -3.06
CA ALA A 95 -7.24 2.48 -1.78
C ALA A 95 -6.13 1.43 -1.65
N GLY A 96 -5.30 1.23 -2.69
CA GLY A 96 -4.23 0.22 -2.70
C GLY A 96 -4.73 -1.21 -2.97
N ALA A 97 -5.90 -1.36 -3.59
CA ALA A 97 -6.47 -2.66 -3.96
C ALA A 97 -6.01 -3.12 -5.35
N ASP A 98 -5.86 -4.44 -5.53
CA ASP A 98 -5.77 -5.09 -6.84
C ASP A 98 -7.19 -5.22 -7.42
N VAL A 99 -7.50 -4.50 -8.50
CA VAL A 99 -8.83 -4.53 -9.12
C VAL A 99 -8.92 -5.72 -10.07
N VAL A 100 -9.39 -6.85 -9.54
CA VAL A 100 -9.42 -8.15 -10.24
C VAL A 100 -10.62 -8.32 -11.17
N HIS A 101 -11.64 -7.47 -11.06
CA HIS A 101 -12.84 -7.54 -11.89
C HIS A 101 -13.54 -6.18 -12.01
N VAL A 102 -14.01 -5.84 -13.21
CA VAL A 102 -14.80 -4.62 -13.47
C VAL A 102 -16.01 -4.94 -14.34
N ALA A 103 -17.19 -4.84 -13.76
CA ALA A 103 -18.48 -4.97 -14.43
C ALA A 103 -19.23 -3.64 -14.46
N ALA A 104 -20.17 -3.52 -15.38
CA ALA A 104 -21.08 -2.39 -15.49
C ALA A 104 -22.47 -2.86 -15.92
N GLY A 105 -23.49 -2.06 -15.61
CA GLY A 105 -24.88 -2.36 -15.91
C GLY A 105 -25.52 -3.35 -14.93
N ARG A 106 -26.66 -3.91 -15.33
CA ARG A 106 -27.41 -4.88 -14.52
C ARG A 106 -26.71 -6.23 -14.53
N LEU A 107 -26.39 -6.75 -13.35
CA LEU A 107 -25.80 -8.08 -13.17
C LEU A 107 -26.80 -9.16 -13.60
N GLY A 108 -26.48 -9.89 -14.66
CA GLY A 108 -27.14 -11.10 -15.10
C GLY A 108 -26.56 -12.35 -14.43
N ALA A 109 -26.82 -13.52 -15.00
CA ALA A 109 -26.23 -14.78 -14.50
C ALA A 109 -24.74 -14.88 -14.86
N ALA A 110 -24.38 -14.46 -16.08
CA ALA A 110 -23.01 -14.49 -16.59
C ALA A 110 -22.09 -13.53 -15.81
N GLU A 111 -22.54 -12.31 -15.54
CA GLU A 111 -21.76 -11.32 -14.79
C GLU A 111 -21.52 -11.78 -13.36
N LEU A 112 -22.53 -12.39 -12.72
CA LEU A 112 -22.40 -12.94 -11.38
C LEU A 112 -21.43 -14.15 -11.36
N ALA A 113 -21.44 -14.97 -12.41
CA ALA A 113 -20.47 -16.05 -12.56
C ALA A 113 -19.04 -15.52 -12.73
N GLY A 114 -18.85 -14.51 -13.58
CA GLY A 114 -17.56 -13.82 -13.76
C GLY A 114 -17.05 -13.20 -12.45
N LEU A 115 -17.93 -12.54 -11.69
CA LEU A 115 -17.61 -11.98 -10.39
C LEU A 115 -17.13 -13.06 -9.40
N ARG A 116 -17.73 -14.25 -9.39
CA ARG A 116 -17.27 -15.39 -8.56
C ARG A 116 -15.93 -15.94 -9.03
N ALA A 117 -15.76 -16.11 -10.33
CA ALA A 117 -14.52 -16.63 -10.92
C ALA A 117 -13.31 -15.74 -10.59
N ALA A 118 -13.51 -14.41 -10.53
CA ALA A 118 -12.45 -13.47 -10.15
C ALA A 118 -12.00 -13.59 -8.69
N ARG A 119 -12.75 -14.29 -7.82
CA ARG A 119 -12.45 -14.47 -6.39
C ARG A 119 -12.06 -13.15 -5.69
N PRO A 120 -12.95 -12.13 -5.68
CA PRO A 120 -12.68 -10.89 -4.95
C PRO A 120 -12.78 -11.12 -3.44
N ASP A 121 -12.01 -10.34 -2.68
CA ASP A 121 -12.11 -10.24 -1.23
C ASP A 121 -13.15 -9.20 -0.80
N VAL A 122 -13.41 -8.19 -1.65
CA VAL A 122 -14.44 -7.16 -1.47
C VAL A 122 -15.09 -6.83 -2.81
N VAL A 123 -16.39 -6.53 -2.80
CA VAL A 123 -17.11 -5.98 -3.96
C VAL A 123 -17.46 -4.52 -3.67
N LEU A 124 -17.01 -3.59 -4.52
CA LEU A 124 -17.45 -2.21 -4.52
C LEU A 124 -18.63 -2.06 -5.50
N LEU A 125 -19.82 -1.80 -4.95
CA LEU A 125 -20.99 -1.42 -5.72
C LEU A 125 -21.05 0.10 -5.84
N VAL A 126 -20.95 0.59 -7.07
CA VAL A 126 -21.11 2.01 -7.41
C VAL A 126 -22.27 2.14 -8.39
N GLY A 127 -23.01 3.24 -8.29
CA GLY A 127 -24.25 3.45 -9.04
C GLY A 127 -24.30 4.84 -9.66
N GLY A 128 -25.46 5.24 -10.18
CA GLY A 128 -25.70 6.57 -10.72
C GLY A 128 -25.35 7.71 -9.76
N THR A 129 -25.49 8.95 -10.24
CA THR A 129 -25.35 10.14 -9.40
C THR A 129 -26.42 10.17 -8.32
N ASP A 130 -26.21 10.98 -7.28
CA ASP A 130 -27.26 11.25 -6.30
C ASP A 130 -28.42 12.00 -7.00
N GLY A 131 -29.67 11.62 -6.73
CA GLY A 131 -30.84 12.08 -7.49
C GLY A 131 -30.96 11.50 -8.90
N GLY A 132 -30.05 10.60 -9.31
CA GLY A 132 -30.00 10.01 -10.66
C GLY A 132 -30.50 8.57 -10.72
N ASP A 133 -29.86 7.73 -11.55
CA ASP A 133 -30.24 6.31 -11.68
C ASP A 133 -30.12 5.57 -10.35
N ALA A 134 -31.25 5.04 -9.88
CA ALA A 134 -31.34 4.15 -8.72
C ALA A 134 -31.62 2.69 -9.13
N GLU A 135 -32.14 2.47 -10.35
CA GLU A 135 -32.65 1.16 -10.76
C GLU A 135 -31.53 0.11 -10.86
N THR A 136 -30.40 0.47 -11.47
CA THR A 136 -29.32 -0.50 -11.71
C THR A 136 -28.65 -0.89 -10.41
N LEU A 137 -28.43 0.08 -9.52
CA LEU A 137 -27.87 -0.17 -8.20
C LEU A 137 -28.80 -1.07 -7.37
N THR A 138 -30.11 -0.76 -7.40
CA THR A 138 -31.15 -1.56 -6.72
C THR A 138 -31.21 -2.98 -7.23
N HIS A 139 -31.20 -3.17 -8.56
CA HIS A 139 -31.15 -4.48 -9.19
C HIS A 139 -29.91 -5.26 -8.73
N ASN A 140 -28.73 -4.66 -8.81
CA ASN A 140 -27.47 -5.30 -8.48
C ASN A 140 -27.38 -5.72 -7.00
N ALA A 141 -27.74 -4.82 -6.08
CA ALA A 141 -27.79 -5.13 -4.65
C ALA A 141 -28.79 -6.26 -4.34
N THR A 142 -29.99 -6.21 -4.92
CA THR A 142 -31.01 -7.25 -4.77
C THR A 142 -30.55 -8.60 -5.32
N ARG A 143 -29.84 -8.60 -6.46
CA ARG A 143 -29.28 -9.82 -7.05
C ARG A 143 -28.21 -10.46 -6.17
N LEU A 144 -27.35 -9.66 -5.55
CA LEU A 144 -26.35 -10.16 -4.59
C LEU A 144 -27.01 -10.70 -3.31
N ALA A 145 -28.04 -10.02 -2.80
CA ALA A 145 -28.83 -10.47 -1.66
C ALA A 145 -29.50 -11.84 -1.95
N ARG A 146 -30.20 -11.97 -3.09
CA ARG A 146 -30.83 -13.23 -3.52
C ARG A 146 -29.82 -14.35 -3.73
N ALA A 147 -28.63 -14.03 -4.24
CA ALA A 147 -27.53 -14.97 -4.42
C ALA A 147 -26.83 -15.38 -3.11
N ARG A 148 -27.24 -14.82 -1.96
CA ARG A 148 -26.63 -15.02 -0.64
C ARG A 148 -25.11 -14.81 -0.69
N TRP A 149 -24.72 -13.72 -1.33
CA TRP A 149 -23.32 -13.36 -1.52
C TRP A 149 -22.57 -13.31 -0.17
N ARG A 150 -21.40 -13.96 -0.09
CA ARG A 150 -20.65 -14.11 1.16
C ARG A 150 -19.46 -13.16 1.29
N VAL A 151 -19.02 -12.59 0.17
CA VAL A 151 -17.91 -11.64 0.15
C VAL A 151 -18.46 -10.26 0.57
N PRO A 152 -17.77 -9.51 1.43
CA PRO A 152 -18.20 -8.18 1.84
C PRO A 152 -18.46 -7.21 0.68
N VAL A 153 -19.47 -6.36 0.84
CA VAL A 153 -19.89 -5.36 -0.14
C VAL A 153 -19.72 -3.95 0.43
N VAL A 154 -18.99 -3.09 -0.28
CA VAL A 154 -19.00 -1.64 -0.03
C VAL A 154 -20.04 -1.01 -0.96
N LEU A 155 -21.06 -0.37 -0.39
CA LEU A 155 -22.15 0.26 -1.12
C LEU A 155 -21.90 1.78 -1.19
N ALA A 156 -21.43 2.26 -2.33
CA ALA A 156 -20.98 3.64 -2.55
C ALA A 156 -21.61 4.24 -3.82
N GLY A 157 -22.93 4.09 -3.97
CA GLY A 157 -23.72 4.63 -5.07
C GLY A 157 -24.81 5.59 -4.58
N ASN A 158 -25.78 5.88 -5.46
CA ASN A 158 -26.87 6.84 -5.25
C ASN A 158 -27.39 6.86 -3.80
N ALA A 159 -27.24 8.02 -3.16
CA ALA A 159 -27.60 8.26 -1.77
C ALA A 159 -29.08 7.99 -1.46
N ASP A 160 -29.99 8.24 -2.40
CA ASP A 160 -31.44 8.16 -2.20
C ASP A 160 -31.93 6.75 -1.89
N VAL A 161 -31.22 5.73 -2.37
CA VAL A 161 -31.57 4.31 -2.17
C VAL A 161 -30.57 3.56 -1.30
N ARG A 162 -29.49 4.22 -0.87
CA ARG A 162 -28.37 3.54 -0.19
C ARG A 162 -28.81 2.84 1.10
N ASP A 163 -29.61 3.50 1.92
CA ASP A 163 -30.01 2.99 3.24
C ASP A 163 -30.96 1.78 3.10
N ASP A 164 -31.91 1.86 2.17
CA ASP A 164 -32.81 0.75 1.84
C ASP A 164 -32.03 -0.46 1.32
N LEU A 165 -31.09 -0.24 0.39
CA LEU A 165 -30.27 -1.31 -0.19
C LEU A 165 -29.29 -1.91 0.83
N HIS A 166 -28.78 -1.11 1.75
CA HIS A 166 -28.04 -1.62 2.90
C HIS A 166 -28.92 -2.57 3.73
N GLY A 167 -30.17 -2.19 4.03
CA GLY A 167 -31.16 -3.03 4.69
C GLY A 167 -31.42 -4.36 3.95
N VAL A 168 -31.58 -4.32 2.62
CA VAL A 168 -31.77 -5.50 1.77
C VAL A 168 -30.58 -6.47 1.85
N LEU A 169 -29.35 -5.96 1.73
CA LEU A 169 -28.13 -6.77 1.80
C LEU A 169 -27.93 -7.37 3.20
N ALA A 170 -28.07 -6.54 4.24
CA ALA A 170 -27.93 -6.96 5.63
C ALA A 170 -28.98 -8.02 6.01
N GLY A 171 -30.25 -7.83 5.61
CA GLY A 171 -31.34 -8.80 5.84
C GLY A 171 -31.07 -10.16 5.19
N ALA A 172 -30.37 -10.18 4.05
CA ALA A 172 -29.93 -11.40 3.38
C ALA A 172 -28.62 -11.99 3.96
N ARG A 173 -28.07 -11.40 5.03
CA ARG A 173 -26.79 -11.76 5.66
C ARG A 173 -25.58 -11.60 4.73
N VAL A 174 -25.65 -10.65 3.80
CA VAL A 174 -24.49 -10.19 3.04
C VAL A 174 -23.76 -9.14 3.89
N PRO A 175 -22.47 -9.29 4.22
CA PRO A 175 -21.74 -8.26 4.94
C PRO A 175 -21.68 -7.00 4.08
N VAL A 176 -22.18 -5.88 4.59
CA VAL A 176 -22.29 -4.63 3.84
C VAL A 176 -21.78 -3.46 4.67
N THR A 177 -21.10 -2.54 4.02
CA THR A 177 -20.65 -1.26 4.58
C THR A 177 -21.08 -0.15 3.63
N ALA A 178 -21.89 0.78 4.11
CA ALA A 178 -22.30 1.94 3.33
C ALA A 178 -21.18 3.00 3.28
N ALA A 179 -21.09 3.71 2.17
CA ALA A 179 -20.21 4.86 1.99
C ALA A 179 -20.91 5.92 1.13
N ASP A 180 -20.38 7.14 1.13
CA ASP A 180 -20.84 8.19 0.22
C ASP A 180 -20.63 7.78 -1.23
N ASN A 181 -21.47 8.30 -2.11
CA ASN A 181 -21.39 8.01 -3.53
C ASN A 181 -20.01 8.40 -4.07
N VAL A 182 -19.37 7.51 -4.83
CA VAL A 182 -18.07 7.81 -5.46
C VAL A 182 -18.19 8.88 -6.55
N LEU A 183 -19.37 9.03 -7.15
CA LEU A 183 -19.65 9.96 -8.22
C LEU A 183 -21.01 10.64 -7.95
N PRO A 184 -21.11 11.50 -6.91
CA PRO A 184 -22.38 12.09 -6.50
C PRO A 184 -23.01 12.96 -7.59
N ARG A 185 -22.18 13.57 -8.45
CA ARG A 185 -22.59 14.38 -9.61
C ARG A 185 -21.72 14.06 -10.82
N ILE A 186 -22.23 14.30 -12.02
CA ILE A 186 -21.48 14.11 -13.27
C ILE A 186 -20.17 14.92 -13.21
N GLY A 187 -19.05 14.25 -13.46
CA GLY A 187 -17.72 14.86 -13.44
C GLY A 187 -17.11 15.12 -12.07
N VAL A 188 -17.84 14.84 -10.97
CA VAL A 188 -17.35 15.07 -9.59
C VAL A 188 -17.04 13.74 -8.93
N LEU A 189 -15.75 13.42 -8.75
CA LEU A 189 -15.28 12.22 -8.04
C LEU A 189 -15.12 12.51 -6.55
N ALA A 190 -15.79 11.74 -5.69
CA ALA A 190 -15.72 11.84 -4.23
C ALA A 190 -15.18 10.53 -3.60
N PRO A 191 -13.85 10.29 -3.62
CA PRO A 191 -13.29 8.98 -3.31
C PRO A 191 -13.10 8.70 -1.81
N ALA A 192 -13.20 9.71 -0.94
CA ALA A 192 -12.74 9.61 0.45
C ALA A 192 -13.52 8.55 1.26
N SER A 193 -14.85 8.64 1.25
CA SER A 193 -15.74 7.76 2.03
C SER A 193 -15.62 6.30 1.58
N ALA A 194 -15.68 6.05 0.27
CA ALA A 194 -15.53 4.70 -0.28
C ALA A 194 -14.15 4.10 -0.02
N ARG A 195 -13.05 4.88 -0.11
CA ARG A 195 -11.70 4.41 0.25
C ARG A 195 -11.62 4.00 1.72
N ALA A 196 -12.20 4.79 2.61
CA ALA A 196 -12.24 4.47 4.04
C ALA A 196 -13.01 3.17 4.31
N ALA A 197 -14.18 3.01 3.69
CA ALA A 197 -14.98 1.79 3.81
C ALA A 197 -14.26 0.56 3.24
N ILE A 198 -13.57 0.68 2.09
CA ILE A 198 -12.76 -0.41 1.51
C ILE A 198 -11.65 -0.84 2.49
N ARG A 199 -10.93 0.12 3.07
CA ARG A 199 -9.87 -0.13 4.06
C ARG A 199 -10.43 -0.78 5.33
N GLU A 200 -11.54 -0.29 5.85
CA GLU A 200 -12.21 -0.84 7.02
C GLU A 200 -12.61 -2.31 6.78
N VAL A 201 -13.24 -2.59 5.63
CA VAL A 201 -13.66 -3.94 5.27
C VAL A 201 -12.45 -4.85 5.11
N PHE A 202 -11.37 -4.38 4.49
CA PHE A 202 -10.11 -5.13 4.37
C PHE A 202 -9.55 -5.52 5.74
N LEU A 203 -9.49 -4.56 6.67
CA LEU A 203 -9.00 -4.82 8.02
C LEU A 203 -9.87 -5.81 8.79
N ARG A 204 -11.20 -5.64 8.74
CA ARG A 204 -12.13 -6.47 9.53
C ARG A 204 -12.29 -7.88 8.97
N HIS A 205 -12.39 -8.02 7.65
CA HIS A 205 -12.82 -9.27 7.01
C HIS A 205 -11.69 -10.05 6.35
N VAL A 206 -10.61 -9.38 5.92
CA VAL A 206 -9.51 -10.03 5.20
C VAL A 206 -8.33 -10.25 6.16
N ILE A 207 -7.79 -9.18 6.74
CA ILE A 207 -6.68 -9.28 7.70
C ILE A 207 -7.17 -9.84 9.05
N GLY A 208 -8.21 -9.27 9.62
CA GLY A 208 -8.82 -9.71 10.88
C GLY A 208 -9.68 -10.97 10.75
N GLY A 209 -9.84 -11.49 9.53
CA GLY A 209 -10.64 -12.68 9.24
C GLY A 209 -10.05 -13.97 9.81
N LYS A 210 -10.84 -15.04 9.77
CA LYS A 210 -10.52 -16.37 10.36
C LYS A 210 -9.33 -17.11 9.73
N ARG A 211 -8.56 -16.47 8.83
CA ARG A 211 -7.47 -17.12 8.07
C ARG A 211 -6.08 -16.85 8.62
N LEU A 212 -5.88 -15.76 9.37
CA LEU A 212 -4.55 -15.41 9.92
C LEU A 212 -4.39 -15.80 11.39
N SER A 213 -5.48 -15.78 12.16
CA SER A 213 -5.49 -16.22 13.56
C SER A 213 -6.81 -16.91 13.89
N ARG A 214 -6.79 -17.84 14.83
CA ARG A 214 -7.99 -18.63 15.22
C ARG A 214 -8.96 -17.84 16.12
N GLY A 215 -8.52 -16.73 16.71
CA GLY A 215 -9.28 -15.91 17.65
C GLY A 215 -9.42 -14.44 17.26
N SER A 216 -10.17 -13.67 18.06
CA SER A 216 -10.39 -12.23 17.83
C SER A 216 -9.24 -11.33 18.29
N ARG A 217 -8.21 -11.88 18.97
CA ARG A 217 -7.11 -11.08 19.51
C ARG A 217 -6.37 -10.33 18.41
N PHE A 218 -6.02 -10.99 17.31
CA PHE A 218 -5.30 -10.34 16.21
C PHE A 218 -6.13 -9.20 15.60
N ALA A 219 -7.39 -9.47 15.28
CA ALA A 219 -8.31 -8.47 14.73
C ALA A 219 -8.49 -7.24 15.65
N ARG A 220 -8.40 -7.40 16.98
CA ARG A 220 -8.45 -6.28 17.94
C ARG A 220 -7.13 -5.51 18.05
N LEU A 221 -6.00 -6.16 17.77
CA LEU A 221 -4.68 -5.54 17.84
C LEU A 221 -4.35 -4.75 16.57
N VAL A 222 -4.76 -5.24 15.41
CA VAL A 222 -4.47 -4.59 14.12
C VAL A 222 -5.28 -3.31 13.99
N ARG A 223 -4.56 -2.20 13.85
CA ARG A 223 -5.10 -0.84 13.73
C ARG A 223 -5.07 -0.32 12.29
N ALA A 224 -4.16 -0.83 11.47
CA ALA A 224 -3.96 -0.36 10.10
C ALA A 224 -3.40 -1.46 9.20
N ALA A 225 -3.54 -1.27 7.88
CA ALA A 225 -2.76 -2.03 6.91
C ALA A 225 -1.34 -1.49 6.91
N THR A 226 -0.31 -2.34 6.78
CA THR A 226 1.10 -1.87 6.78
C THR A 226 1.35 -0.71 5.82
N PRO A 227 0.87 -0.75 4.57
CA PRO A 227 1.11 0.37 3.66
C PRO A 227 0.44 1.68 4.06
N ASP A 228 -0.70 1.61 4.75
CA ASP A 228 -1.38 2.81 5.24
C ASP A 228 -0.64 3.40 6.45
N ALA A 229 -0.10 2.53 7.32
CA ALA A 229 0.78 2.97 8.41
C ALA A 229 2.06 3.60 7.85
N VAL A 230 2.72 2.96 6.87
CA VAL A 230 3.92 3.53 6.22
C VAL A 230 3.60 4.88 5.56
N LEU A 231 2.52 4.98 4.78
CA LEU A 231 2.11 6.26 4.17
C LEU A 231 1.88 7.35 5.22
N THR A 232 1.23 7.00 6.34
CA THR A 232 1.05 7.93 7.47
C THR A 232 2.39 8.35 8.07
N GLY A 233 3.35 7.44 8.20
CA GLY A 233 4.70 7.77 8.67
C GLY A 233 5.46 8.69 7.71
N VAL A 234 5.30 8.48 6.40
CA VAL A 234 5.85 9.34 5.33
C VAL A 234 5.29 10.76 5.43
N GLU A 235 3.99 10.90 5.71
CA GLU A 235 3.34 12.20 5.94
C GLU A 235 3.92 12.90 7.18
N VAL A 236 3.99 12.21 8.32
CA VAL A 236 4.56 12.77 9.55
C VAL A 236 6.00 13.21 9.33
N LEU A 237 6.81 12.43 8.60
CA LEU A 237 8.18 12.80 8.27
C LEU A 237 8.22 14.08 7.42
N ALA A 238 7.38 14.17 6.38
CA ALA A 238 7.32 15.34 5.50
C ALA A 238 6.93 16.60 6.28
N ASP A 239 5.90 16.51 7.12
CA ASP A 239 5.43 17.60 7.97
C ASP A 239 6.53 18.03 8.97
N THR A 240 7.28 17.06 9.51
CA THR A 240 8.36 17.31 10.48
C THR A 240 9.58 17.98 9.84
N LEU A 241 9.86 17.70 8.58
CA LEU A 241 11.02 18.25 7.85
C LEU A 241 10.70 19.51 7.04
N GLY A 242 9.42 19.75 6.72
CA GLY A 242 9.00 20.90 5.93
C GLY A 242 9.47 20.78 4.47
N GLY A 243 9.20 19.66 3.81
CA GLY A 243 9.53 19.49 2.40
C GLY A 243 9.07 18.19 1.77
N ASP A 244 9.13 18.18 0.44
CA ASP A 244 8.69 17.07 -0.40
C ASP A 244 9.64 15.88 -0.27
N LEU A 245 9.05 14.70 -0.14
CA LEU A 245 9.81 13.46 -0.02
C LEU A 245 9.14 12.32 -0.78
N VAL A 246 9.98 11.35 -1.15
CA VAL A 246 9.55 10.10 -1.77
C VAL A 246 10.20 8.92 -1.06
N VAL A 247 9.45 7.84 -0.90
CA VAL A 247 9.93 6.58 -0.34
C VAL A 247 9.78 5.48 -1.38
N VAL A 248 10.82 4.69 -1.58
CA VAL A 248 10.80 3.48 -2.41
C VAL A 248 11.07 2.28 -1.50
N ASP A 249 10.05 1.46 -1.28
CA ASP A 249 10.13 0.23 -0.50
C ASP A 249 10.20 -0.98 -1.44
N VAL A 250 11.40 -1.55 -1.56
CA VAL A 250 11.66 -2.68 -2.47
C VAL A 250 11.47 -4.00 -1.70
N GLY A 251 10.31 -4.61 -1.90
CA GLY A 251 9.91 -5.87 -1.27
C GLY A 251 10.26 -7.12 -2.09
N GLY A 252 9.93 -8.29 -1.54
CA GLY A 252 10.13 -9.57 -2.22
C GLY A 252 9.18 -9.80 -3.40
N ALA A 253 7.97 -9.24 -3.36
CA ALA A 253 6.95 -9.41 -4.39
C ALA A 253 6.61 -8.09 -5.10
N THR A 254 6.64 -6.97 -4.39
CA THR A 254 6.22 -5.67 -4.90
C THR A 254 7.26 -4.61 -4.58
N THR A 255 7.21 -3.52 -5.35
CA THR A 255 7.91 -2.27 -5.04
C THR A 255 6.86 -1.21 -4.82
N ASP A 256 6.85 -0.62 -3.63
CA ASP A 256 5.90 0.40 -3.24
C ASP A 256 6.58 1.77 -3.31
N VAL A 257 5.93 2.75 -3.94
CA VAL A 257 6.44 4.12 -4.01
C VAL A 257 5.46 5.08 -3.35
N TYR A 258 5.88 5.69 -2.26
CA TYR A 258 5.11 6.69 -1.51
C TYR A 258 5.64 8.08 -1.82
N SER A 259 4.79 9.07 -2.03
CA SER A 259 5.21 10.46 -2.20
C SER A 259 4.33 11.39 -1.38
N VAL A 260 4.95 12.43 -0.85
CA VAL A 260 4.30 13.57 -0.23
C VAL A 260 4.88 14.81 -0.91
N LEU A 261 4.02 15.52 -1.62
CA LEU A 261 4.35 16.72 -2.39
C LEU A 261 3.53 17.89 -1.85
N THR A 262 4.21 18.93 -1.40
CA THR A 262 3.60 20.16 -0.89
C THR A 262 2.87 20.85 -2.05
N PRO A 263 1.56 21.09 -1.95
CA PRO A 263 0.84 21.80 -2.99
C PRO A 263 1.43 23.20 -3.20
N ASP A 264 1.78 23.55 -4.43
CA ASP A 264 2.18 24.91 -4.76
C ASP A 264 0.93 25.81 -4.85
N GLU A 265 0.77 26.69 -3.86
CA GLU A 265 -0.28 27.70 -3.80
C GLU A 265 -0.28 28.64 -5.03
N ARG A 266 0.86 28.82 -5.70
CA ARG A 266 0.98 29.69 -6.89
C ARG A 266 0.63 28.99 -8.20
N ALA A 267 0.79 27.66 -8.26
CA ALA A 267 0.35 26.85 -9.40
C ALA A 267 -1.17 26.58 -9.36
N THR A 268 -1.79 26.72 -8.18
CA THR A 268 -3.22 26.58 -7.93
C THR A 268 -3.87 27.96 -7.82
N GLY A 269 -4.01 28.66 -8.96
CA GLY A 269 -4.66 29.98 -9.00
C GLY A 269 -6.02 30.02 -8.27
N PRO A 270 -6.47 31.21 -7.81
CA PRO A 270 -7.69 31.34 -7.01
C PRO A 270 -8.89 30.90 -7.84
N GLY A 271 -9.42 29.71 -7.53
CA GLY A 271 -10.52 29.07 -8.29
C GLY A 271 -10.31 27.60 -8.63
N ARG A 272 -9.15 27.01 -8.34
CA ARG A 272 -8.94 25.55 -8.41
C ARG A 272 -8.78 24.94 -7.02
N GLU A 273 -9.88 24.88 -6.27
CA GLU A 273 -10.13 23.70 -5.43
C GLU A 273 -10.31 22.49 -6.38
N VAL A 274 -9.21 22.00 -6.94
CA VAL A 274 -9.22 20.66 -7.52
C VAL A 274 -9.12 19.71 -6.34
N ALA A 275 -10.29 19.35 -5.81
CA ALA A 275 -10.45 18.13 -5.04
C ALA A 275 -9.88 16.96 -5.86
N GLY A 276 -8.61 16.60 -5.67
CA GLY A 276 -8.05 15.43 -6.36
C GLY A 276 -6.54 15.34 -6.56
N SER A 277 -5.75 16.41 -6.52
CA SER A 277 -4.29 16.22 -6.38
C SER A 277 -4.02 15.87 -4.92
N LEU A 278 -4.17 14.58 -4.59
CA LEU A 278 -3.81 14.06 -3.28
C LEU A 278 -2.34 14.44 -3.08
N TRP A 279 -2.03 15.45 -2.27
CA TRP A 279 -0.65 15.87 -1.96
C TRP A 279 0.24 14.65 -1.58
N ARG A 280 -0.38 13.63 -1.00
CA ARG A 280 0.14 12.27 -0.79
C ARG A 280 -0.25 11.24 -1.86
N ALA A 281 0.62 10.29 -2.16
CA ALA A 281 0.31 9.15 -3.03
C ALA A 281 1.06 7.88 -2.64
N ARG A 282 0.53 6.74 -3.09
CA ARG A 282 1.21 5.44 -3.09
C ARG A 282 1.01 4.75 -4.44
N THR A 283 2.07 4.24 -5.06
CA THR A 283 1.99 3.22 -6.13
C THR A 283 2.42 1.88 -5.59
N VAL A 284 1.83 0.82 -6.12
CA VAL A 284 2.26 -0.56 -5.89
C VAL A 284 2.58 -1.18 -7.23
N GLU A 285 3.83 -1.56 -7.43
CA GLU A 285 4.30 -2.21 -8.65
C GLU A 285 4.40 -3.71 -8.40
N GLY A 286 3.33 -4.43 -8.75
CA GLY A 286 3.18 -5.86 -8.47
C GLY A 286 4.13 -6.77 -9.26
N ASP A 287 4.64 -6.28 -10.39
CA ASP A 287 5.62 -6.95 -11.24
C ASP A 287 7.08 -6.59 -10.90
N LEU A 288 7.32 -5.75 -9.88
CA LEU A 288 8.66 -5.31 -9.51
C LEU A 288 9.00 -5.78 -8.09
N GLY A 289 9.66 -6.93 -7.93
CA GLY A 289 10.03 -7.45 -6.61
C GLY A 289 11.32 -8.26 -6.63
N MET A 290 11.96 -8.41 -5.47
CA MET A 290 13.28 -9.05 -5.34
C MET A 290 13.28 -10.58 -5.45
N ARG A 291 12.11 -11.21 -5.34
CA ARG A 291 11.93 -12.67 -5.28
C ARG A 291 10.87 -13.10 -6.28
N TRP A 292 9.61 -13.22 -5.85
CA TRP A 292 8.46 -13.67 -6.65
C TRP A 292 8.37 -12.98 -8.02
N SER A 293 8.57 -11.67 -8.04
CA SER A 293 8.43 -10.84 -9.23
C SER A 293 9.77 -10.42 -9.85
N ALA A 294 10.89 -11.06 -9.48
CA ALA A 294 12.21 -10.70 -10.02
C ALA A 294 12.29 -10.79 -11.55
N PRO A 295 11.70 -11.80 -12.24
CA PRO A 295 11.66 -11.82 -13.70
C PRO A 295 10.87 -10.64 -14.29
N GLY A 296 9.86 -10.13 -13.57
CA GLY A 296 9.11 -8.94 -13.96
C GLY A 296 9.97 -7.68 -13.96
N VAL A 297 10.89 -7.55 -13.00
CA VAL A 297 11.88 -6.46 -12.96
C VAL A 297 12.76 -6.47 -14.21
N VAL A 298 13.30 -7.63 -14.60
CA VAL A 298 14.18 -7.76 -15.77
C VAL A 298 13.42 -7.41 -17.05
N ARG A 299 12.19 -7.93 -17.22
CA ARG A 299 11.32 -7.60 -18.35
C ARG A 299 11.04 -6.10 -18.43
N ALA A 300 10.67 -5.48 -17.31
CA ALA A 300 10.41 -4.05 -17.27
C ALA A 300 11.69 -3.22 -17.57
N ALA A 301 12.86 -3.68 -17.12
CA ALA A 301 14.14 -3.04 -17.42
C ALA A 301 14.50 -3.11 -18.91
N VAL A 302 14.21 -4.22 -19.58
CA VAL A 302 14.36 -4.35 -21.04
C VAL A 302 13.42 -3.38 -21.77
N GLU A 303 12.13 -3.35 -21.39
CA GLU A 303 11.13 -2.44 -21.96
C GLU A 303 11.53 -0.97 -21.81
N GLU A 304 12.09 -0.60 -20.66
CA GLU A 304 12.56 0.75 -20.33
C GLU A 304 14.00 1.03 -20.82
N ARG A 305 14.61 0.10 -21.56
CA ARG A 305 15.97 0.17 -22.15
C ARG A 305 17.06 0.51 -21.13
N LEU A 306 16.99 -0.11 -19.95
CA LEU A 306 17.91 0.11 -18.82
C LEU A 306 19.10 -0.87 -18.79
N LEU A 307 19.12 -1.84 -19.70
CA LEU A 307 20.14 -2.90 -19.79
C LEU A 307 20.99 -2.72 -21.03
N THR A 308 22.29 -3.01 -20.92
CA THR A 308 23.18 -3.12 -22.09
C THR A 308 23.03 -4.49 -22.74
N ASP A 309 23.53 -4.63 -23.97
CA ASP A 309 23.56 -5.91 -24.69
C ASP A 309 24.26 -6.99 -23.83
N GLY A 310 23.67 -8.19 -23.78
CA GLY A 310 24.16 -9.34 -22.99
C GLY A 310 23.78 -9.33 -21.50
N GLN A 311 23.50 -8.17 -20.88
CA GLN A 311 23.09 -8.12 -19.46
C GLN A 311 21.71 -8.71 -19.20
N GLY A 312 20.82 -8.67 -20.20
CA GLY A 312 19.44 -9.16 -20.08
C GLY A 312 19.37 -10.64 -19.72
N ASP A 313 20.14 -11.47 -20.42
CA ASP A 313 20.09 -12.93 -20.26
C ASP A 313 20.69 -13.37 -18.91
N ASP A 314 21.82 -12.80 -18.51
CA ASP A 314 22.47 -13.08 -17.23
C ASP A 314 21.55 -12.69 -16.04
N LEU A 315 20.93 -11.51 -16.11
CA LEU A 315 19.98 -11.06 -15.10
C LEU A 315 18.70 -11.89 -15.11
N ALA A 316 18.21 -12.32 -16.27
CA ALA A 316 17.04 -13.18 -16.38
C ALA A 316 17.28 -14.54 -15.69
N ALA A 317 18.45 -15.14 -15.89
CA ALA A 317 18.85 -16.37 -15.20
C ALA A 317 18.91 -16.17 -13.68
N GLY A 318 19.56 -15.09 -13.22
CA GLY A 318 19.63 -14.74 -11.80
C GLY A 318 18.25 -14.48 -11.17
N ALA A 319 17.36 -13.81 -11.90
CA ALA A 319 15.99 -13.52 -11.49
C ALA A 319 15.13 -14.80 -11.41
N ALA A 320 15.30 -15.74 -12.34
CA ALA A 320 14.60 -17.01 -12.33
C ALA A 320 14.93 -17.85 -11.07
N VAL A 321 16.20 -17.86 -10.63
CA VAL A 321 16.61 -18.52 -9.38
C VAL A 321 15.87 -17.93 -8.17
N ARG A 322 15.81 -16.60 -8.07
CA ARG A 322 15.15 -15.87 -6.96
C ARG A 322 13.64 -16.04 -6.94
N ALA A 323 13.01 -16.21 -8.11
CA ALA A 323 11.58 -16.49 -8.20
C ALA A 323 11.27 -17.95 -7.86
N GLY A 324 12.17 -18.88 -8.20
CA GLY A 324 12.05 -20.30 -7.87
C GLY A 324 12.24 -20.60 -6.37
N ASP A 325 13.05 -19.80 -5.68
CA ASP A 325 13.25 -19.88 -4.23
C ASP A 325 13.05 -18.51 -3.55
N PRO A 326 11.83 -18.21 -3.05
CA PRO A 326 11.57 -16.97 -2.32
C PRO A 326 12.38 -16.80 -1.02
N GLY A 327 12.92 -17.90 -0.48
CA GLY A 327 13.81 -17.91 0.68
C GLY A 327 15.26 -17.62 0.33
N PHE A 328 15.59 -17.46 -0.96
CA PHE A 328 16.95 -17.23 -1.43
C PHE A 328 17.61 -16.02 -0.76
N LEU A 329 18.81 -16.23 -0.24
CA LEU A 329 19.69 -15.19 0.27
C LEU A 329 21.01 -15.23 -0.51
N PRO A 330 21.51 -14.10 -1.03
CA PRO A 330 22.70 -14.08 -1.86
C PRO A 330 23.96 -14.47 -1.05
N ALA A 331 24.64 -15.50 -1.51
CA ALA A 331 25.94 -15.95 -1.04
C ALA A 331 27.08 -15.35 -1.89
N GLY A 332 28.05 -14.76 -1.22
CA GLY A 332 29.22 -14.17 -1.89
C GLY A 332 28.93 -12.90 -2.70
N ALA A 333 29.97 -12.36 -3.35
CA ALA A 333 29.91 -11.04 -3.99
C ALA A 333 29.10 -11.02 -5.29
N ALA A 334 29.18 -12.08 -6.10
CA ALA A 334 28.50 -12.14 -7.39
C ALA A 334 26.96 -12.14 -7.22
N GLU A 335 26.43 -12.95 -6.31
CA GLU A 335 24.98 -13.00 -6.08
C GLU A 335 24.47 -11.71 -5.42
N ARG A 336 25.27 -11.07 -4.57
CA ARG A 336 24.95 -9.74 -4.02
C ARG A 336 24.91 -8.66 -5.11
N ALA A 337 25.82 -8.71 -6.09
CA ALA A 337 25.80 -7.79 -7.22
C ALA A 337 24.54 -7.96 -8.08
N VAL A 338 24.06 -9.20 -8.26
CA VAL A 338 22.78 -9.46 -8.94
C VAL A 338 21.60 -8.93 -8.12
N ASP A 339 21.55 -9.15 -6.80
CA ASP A 339 20.50 -8.56 -5.93
C ASP A 339 20.52 -7.04 -6.00
N ALA A 340 21.69 -6.40 -5.88
CA ALA A 340 21.83 -4.95 -5.98
C ALA A 340 21.36 -4.42 -7.35
N ARG A 341 21.69 -5.12 -8.44
CA ARG A 341 21.26 -4.73 -9.79
C ARG A 341 19.75 -4.86 -9.98
N ILE A 342 19.14 -5.95 -9.52
CA ILE A 342 17.68 -6.12 -9.56
C ILE A 342 16.99 -5.04 -8.71
N ALA A 343 17.50 -4.75 -7.51
CA ALA A 343 16.95 -3.71 -6.64
C ALA A 343 17.01 -2.31 -7.28
N ALA A 344 18.14 -1.96 -7.89
CA ALA A 344 18.30 -0.71 -8.63
C ALA A 344 17.28 -0.59 -9.76
N LEU A 345 17.12 -1.63 -10.58
CA LEU A 345 16.16 -1.63 -11.68
C LEU A 345 14.71 -1.54 -11.17
N ALA A 346 14.37 -2.28 -10.12
CA ALA A 346 13.04 -2.23 -9.52
C ALA A 346 12.72 -0.82 -9.01
N ALA A 347 13.64 -0.20 -8.27
CA ALA A 347 13.48 1.14 -7.74
C ALA A 347 13.37 2.20 -8.85
N THR A 348 14.25 2.15 -9.86
CA THR A 348 14.25 3.07 -11.00
C THR A 348 12.93 2.97 -11.79
N VAL A 349 12.52 1.77 -12.18
CA VAL A 349 11.29 1.57 -12.95
C VAL A 349 10.06 1.97 -12.13
N ALA A 350 10.02 1.62 -10.84
CA ALA A 350 8.90 1.98 -9.97
C ALA A 350 8.75 3.50 -9.84
N LEU A 351 9.86 4.23 -9.70
CA LEU A 351 9.83 5.68 -9.61
C LEU A 351 9.42 6.33 -10.94
N ARG A 352 9.91 5.84 -12.08
CA ARG A 352 9.44 6.26 -13.41
C ARG A 352 7.94 6.10 -13.56
N ARG A 353 7.39 4.93 -13.22
CA ARG A 353 5.95 4.65 -13.29
C ARG A 353 5.14 5.51 -12.32
N HIS A 354 5.67 5.77 -11.12
CA HIS A 354 5.05 6.70 -10.17
C HIS A 354 4.99 8.14 -10.70
N ALA A 355 6.08 8.63 -11.30
CA ALA A 355 6.18 9.97 -11.86
C ALA A 355 5.34 10.13 -13.14
N ARG A 356 5.31 9.12 -14.00
CA ARG A 356 4.52 9.10 -15.25
C ARG A 356 3.01 8.99 -15.00
N GLY A 357 2.61 8.26 -13.97
CA GLY A 357 1.22 7.86 -13.79
C GLY A 357 0.80 6.74 -14.75
N ALA A 358 -0.50 6.44 -14.78
CA ALA A 358 -1.04 5.40 -15.63
C ALA A 358 -1.41 5.97 -17.01
N ALA A 359 -0.99 5.31 -18.09
CA ALA A 359 -1.25 5.73 -19.47
C ALA A 359 -2.75 5.89 -19.79
N THR A 360 -3.60 5.14 -19.09
CA THR A 360 -5.06 5.16 -19.16
C THR A 360 -5.71 6.36 -18.44
N GLY A 361 -4.91 7.27 -17.88
CA GLY A 361 -5.38 8.42 -17.08
C GLY A 361 -5.96 8.01 -15.72
N GLU A 362 -5.80 6.74 -15.33
CA GLU A 362 -6.31 6.18 -14.08
C GLU A 362 -5.55 6.67 -12.85
N ARG A 363 -4.34 7.15 -13.07
CA ARG A 363 -3.47 7.78 -12.08
C ARG A 363 -2.74 8.92 -12.77
N ALA A 364 -2.87 10.13 -12.23
CA ALA A 364 -2.08 11.26 -12.67
C ALA A 364 -0.59 11.03 -12.32
N GLY A 365 0.29 11.44 -13.23
CA GLY A 365 1.71 11.54 -12.96
C GLY A 365 2.00 12.52 -11.82
N ARG A 366 3.21 12.43 -11.28
CA ARG A 366 3.68 13.19 -10.13
C ARG A 366 4.97 13.89 -10.50
N ASP A 367 5.02 15.19 -10.26
CA ASP A 367 6.26 15.94 -10.41
C ASP A 367 7.11 15.76 -9.15
N LEU A 368 8.18 14.96 -9.26
CA LEU A 368 9.08 14.66 -8.14
C LEU A 368 10.34 15.52 -8.17
N ARG A 369 10.44 16.49 -9.10
CA ARG A 369 11.70 17.20 -9.36
C ARG A 369 12.21 18.03 -8.18
N ASP A 370 11.30 18.48 -7.32
CA ASP A 370 11.58 19.29 -6.13
C ASP A 370 11.60 18.47 -4.83
N VAL A 371 11.48 17.14 -4.93
CA VAL A 371 11.69 16.23 -3.80
C VAL A 371 13.11 16.43 -3.24
N ARG A 372 13.18 16.61 -1.91
CA ARG A 372 14.42 16.88 -1.18
C ARG A 372 15.00 15.65 -0.49
N LEU A 373 14.18 14.63 -0.27
CA LEU A 373 14.56 13.40 0.43
C LEU A 373 14.02 12.17 -0.32
N LEU A 374 14.93 11.24 -0.63
CA LEU A 374 14.62 9.91 -1.16
C LEU A 374 14.90 8.89 -0.05
N VAL A 375 13.87 8.27 0.50
CA VAL A 375 14.01 7.20 1.49
C VAL A 375 13.94 5.84 0.80
N GLY A 376 15.00 5.06 0.91
CA GLY A 376 15.00 3.64 0.56
C GLY A 376 14.53 2.78 1.72
N SER A 377 13.62 1.85 1.48
CA SER A 377 13.20 0.85 2.46
C SER A 377 13.14 -0.55 1.81
N GLY A 378 12.78 -1.55 2.60
CA GLY A 378 12.67 -2.94 2.17
C GLY A 378 13.91 -3.77 2.51
N GLY A 379 13.74 -5.09 2.46
CA GLY A 379 14.73 -6.06 2.94
C GLY A 379 16.09 -5.94 2.25
N VAL A 380 16.09 -5.68 0.94
CA VAL A 380 17.30 -5.57 0.13
C VAL A 380 18.11 -4.31 0.44
N LEU A 381 17.49 -3.24 0.95
CA LEU A 381 18.18 -2.02 1.34
C LEU A 381 18.61 -2.03 2.80
N ARG A 382 17.74 -2.46 3.73
CA ARG A 382 18.04 -2.43 5.18
C ARG A 382 19.18 -3.37 5.59
N HIS A 383 19.36 -4.47 4.86
CA HIS A 383 20.34 -5.52 5.18
C HIS A 383 21.55 -5.51 4.23
N ALA A 384 21.57 -4.60 3.26
CA ALA A 384 22.69 -4.46 2.35
C ALA A 384 23.88 -3.78 3.05
N ALA A 385 25.08 -4.00 2.51
CA ALA A 385 26.21 -3.16 2.85
C ALA A 385 25.89 -1.70 2.47
N PRO A 386 26.34 -0.69 3.24
CA PRO A 386 26.02 0.71 2.97
C PRO A 386 26.33 1.16 1.53
N ALA A 387 27.42 0.67 0.95
CA ALA A 387 27.80 0.96 -0.44
C ALA A 387 26.80 0.41 -1.47
N ASP A 388 26.28 -0.80 -1.25
CA ASP A 388 25.31 -1.43 -2.15
C ASP A 388 23.96 -0.69 -2.10
N ALA A 389 23.49 -0.34 -0.89
CA ALA A 389 22.26 0.43 -0.72
C ALA A 389 22.38 1.84 -1.32
N ALA A 390 23.53 2.50 -1.12
CA ALA A 390 23.83 3.78 -1.76
C ALA A 390 23.88 3.67 -3.28
N GLY A 391 24.42 2.57 -3.82
CA GLY A 391 24.42 2.29 -5.26
C GLY A 391 23.01 2.16 -5.84
N VAL A 392 22.11 1.47 -5.14
CA VAL A 392 20.69 1.33 -5.54
C VAL A 392 20.00 2.69 -5.58
N LEU A 393 20.10 3.49 -4.52
CA LEU A 393 19.46 4.82 -4.49
C LEU A 393 20.15 5.81 -5.45
N GLY A 394 21.47 5.69 -5.63
CA GLY A 394 22.23 6.47 -6.60
C GLY A 394 21.79 6.22 -8.04
N ALA A 395 21.47 4.97 -8.40
CA ALA A 395 20.93 4.63 -9.71
C ALA A 395 19.58 5.31 -9.99
N VAL A 396 18.76 5.49 -8.95
CA VAL A 396 17.48 6.23 -9.04
C VAL A 396 17.72 7.72 -9.25
N LEU A 397 18.65 8.31 -8.48
CA LEU A 397 18.96 9.74 -8.55
C LEU A 397 19.74 10.14 -9.81
N ALA A 398 20.44 9.19 -10.44
CA ALA A 398 21.14 9.38 -11.70
C ALA A 398 20.27 9.09 -12.94
N ASP A 399 19.00 8.72 -12.76
CA ASP A 399 18.09 8.44 -13.87
C ASP A 399 17.54 9.75 -14.47
N TYR A 400 18.30 10.33 -15.38
CA TYR A 400 17.87 11.51 -16.14
C TYR A 400 17.20 11.14 -17.48
N ALA A 401 17.11 9.84 -17.79
CA ALA A 401 16.61 9.36 -19.06
C ALA A 401 15.07 9.36 -19.11
N GLY A 402 14.51 9.51 -20.32
CA GLY A 402 13.07 9.39 -20.57
C GLY A 402 12.23 10.65 -20.29
N GLY A 403 12.83 11.76 -19.87
CA GLY A 403 12.11 13.04 -19.70
C GLY A 403 11.13 13.05 -18.53
N TRP A 404 11.26 12.11 -17.61
CA TRP A 404 10.38 11.97 -16.44
C TRP A 404 10.72 13.02 -15.37
N PRO A 405 9.73 13.54 -14.63
CA PRO A 405 9.98 14.51 -13.57
C PRO A 405 10.48 13.82 -12.29
N LEU A 406 11.68 13.24 -12.35
CA LEU A 406 12.33 12.53 -11.24
C LEU A 406 13.10 13.50 -10.32
N PRO A 407 13.42 13.11 -9.07
CA PRO A 407 14.15 13.97 -8.14
C PRO A 407 15.49 14.43 -8.69
N ARG A 408 15.75 15.75 -8.64
CA ARG A 408 16.99 16.35 -9.18
C ARG A 408 18.14 16.41 -8.18
N ALA A 409 17.82 16.62 -6.90
CA ALA A 409 18.80 16.89 -5.85
C ALA A 409 18.36 16.31 -4.50
N ALA A 410 17.58 15.23 -4.52
CA ALA A 410 17.13 14.58 -3.30
C ALA A 410 18.31 13.91 -2.57
N ARG A 411 18.38 14.11 -1.26
CA ARG A 411 19.31 13.38 -0.40
C ARG A 411 18.81 11.94 -0.23
N PRO A 412 19.63 10.90 -0.51
CA PRO A 412 19.24 9.52 -0.24
C PRO A 412 19.43 9.18 1.24
N VAL A 413 18.49 8.45 1.82
CA VAL A 413 18.61 7.84 3.15
C VAL A 413 17.98 6.44 3.12
N VAL A 414 18.47 5.52 3.94
CA VAL A 414 17.89 4.17 4.07
C VAL A 414 17.21 4.06 5.43
N ASP A 415 15.96 3.60 5.44
CA ASP A 415 15.24 3.25 6.67
C ASP A 415 15.71 1.89 7.21
N VAL A 416 16.94 1.87 7.72
CA VAL A 416 17.61 0.65 8.23
C VAL A 416 16.84 0.03 9.40
N ASP A 417 16.31 0.90 10.27
CA ASP A 417 15.60 0.52 11.50
C ASP A 417 14.09 0.27 11.29
N TYR A 418 13.58 0.46 10.06
CA TYR A 418 12.17 0.28 9.71
C TYR A 418 11.22 1.14 10.57
N VAL A 419 11.57 2.41 10.78
CA VAL A 419 10.81 3.31 11.67
C VAL A 419 9.58 3.93 11.01
N LEU A 420 9.45 3.91 9.67
CA LEU A 420 8.32 4.51 8.96
C LEU A 420 6.96 3.95 9.43
N ALA A 421 6.86 2.61 9.55
CA ALA A 421 5.62 1.97 10.02
C ALA A 421 5.31 2.33 11.49
N ALA A 422 6.34 2.39 12.35
CA ALA A 422 6.19 2.76 13.75
C ALA A 422 5.75 4.24 13.90
N GLY A 423 6.38 5.15 13.16
CA GLY A 423 6.00 6.56 13.13
C GLY A 423 4.53 6.74 12.71
N GLY A 424 4.09 6.06 11.67
CA GLY A 424 2.69 6.13 11.23
C GLY A 424 1.70 5.52 12.21
N LEU A 425 2.06 4.41 12.87
CA LEU A 425 1.23 3.79 13.91
C LEU A 425 1.04 4.70 15.14
N LEU A 426 2.04 5.52 15.46
CA LEU A 426 2.02 6.45 16.59
C LEU A 426 1.39 7.80 16.25
N ALA A 427 1.28 8.16 14.96
CA ALA A 427 0.92 9.50 14.51
C ALA A 427 -0.37 10.06 15.12
N ALA A 428 -1.41 9.24 15.27
CA ALA A 428 -2.71 9.69 15.76
C ALA A 428 -2.73 9.98 17.27
N GLU A 429 -2.05 9.16 18.07
CA GLU A 429 -2.11 9.24 19.55
C GLU A 429 -0.88 9.93 20.16
N HIS A 430 0.26 9.88 19.47
CA HIS A 430 1.56 10.37 19.91
C HIS A 430 2.31 11.11 18.78
N PRO A 431 1.73 12.16 18.18
CA PRO A 431 2.30 12.84 17.00
C PRO A 431 3.71 13.39 17.25
N ALA A 432 3.97 13.94 18.44
CA ALA A 432 5.30 14.46 18.80
C ALA A 432 6.37 13.35 18.86
N ALA A 433 6.02 12.19 19.44
CA ALA A 433 6.93 11.05 19.52
C ALA A 433 7.19 10.45 18.12
N ALA A 434 6.15 10.37 17.28
CA ALA A 434 6.25 9.90 15.90
C ALA A 434 7.20 10.78 15.07
N GLY A 435 7.01 12.11 15.10
CA GLY A 435 7.89 13.04 14.39
C GLY A 435 9.33 12.99 14.89
N ALA A 436 9.54 12.95 16.20
CA ALA A 436 10.87 12.85 16.80
C ALA A 436 11.59 11.53 16.42
N LEU A 437 10.89 10.39 16.44
CA LEU A 437 11.42 9.10 16.02
C LEU A 437 11.87 9.15 14.56
N LEU A 438 10.99 9.59 13.67
CA LEU A 438 11.26 9.62 12.23
C LEU A 438 12.41 10.57 11.89
N ARG A 439 12.43 11.77 12.49
CA ARG A 439 13.50 12.75 12.29
C ARG A 439 14.86 12.20 12.72
N ARG A 440 14.94 11.52 13.88
CA ARG A 440 16.21 10.98 14.40
C ARG A 440 16.85 9.91 13.53
N HIS A 441 16.06 9.12 12.81
CA HIS A 441 16.58 8.01 12.01
C HIS A 441 16.68 8.34 10.52
N LEU A 442 15.88 9.29 10.01
CA LEU A 442 15.77 9.56 8.57
C LEU A 442 16.25 10.97 8.17
N ALA A 443 16.46 11.85 9.13
CA ALA A 443 16.89 13.24 8.89
C ALA A 443 18.27 13.57 9.45
N THR A 444 19.11 12.56 9.73
CA THR A 444 20.51 12.78 10.13
C THR A 444 21.33 13.27 8.94
N ASP A 445 22.15 14.28 9.18
CA ASP A 445 23.09 14.88 8.22
C ASP A 445 24.22 13.93 7.81
#